data_AF-A0A5J6MTW5-F1
#
_entry.id   AF-A0A5J6MTW5-F1
#
_cell.length_a   1.000
_cell.length_b   1.000
_cell.length_c   1.000
_cell.angle_alpha   90.00
_cell.angle_beta   90.00
_cell.angle_gamma   90.00
#
_symmetry.space_group_name_H-M   'P 1'
#
loop_
_entity.id
_entity.type
_entity.pdbx_description
1 polymer ?
#
loop_
_entity_poly.entity_id
_entity_poly.type
_entity_poly.pdbx_seq_one_letter_code
_entity_poly.pdbx_strand_id
1 'polypeptide(L)'
;MDAVAETARISKRTLYARYEDKTALFKAVLSDLIARWLVPIDRFQCGSAGLTETLLELARYLTTFALTPQSIGVTRIIIAEAERQPEFGRLALETGRKPAVRVIASILRRHREELRPLDLNRAAEQFMNLAIDGHLQLACLGVRSSRQQIERQAQAAVALFLAGTRR
;
A
#
# COMPACT_ATOMS: atom_id res chain seq x y z
N MET A 1 15.22 7.61 -20.10
CA MET A 1 15.24 9.06 -19.85
C MET A 1 14.68 9.80 -21.05
N ASP A 2 15.18 9.53 -22.25
CA ASP A 2 14.73 10.18 -23.50
C ASP A 2 13.23 10.17 -23.73
N ALA A 3 12.60 8.98 -23.75
CA ALA A 3 11.15 8.86 -23.93
C ALA A 3 10.35 9.58 -22.83
N VAL A 4 10.90 9.67 -21.61
CA VAL A 4 10.25 10.40 -20.50
C VAL A 4 10.33 11.90 -20.73
N ALA A 5 11.50 12.41 -21.13
CA ALA A 5 11.70 13.83 -21.43
C ALA A 5 10.81 14.28 -22.59
N GLU A 6 10.70 13.45 -23.64
CA GLU A 6 9.82 13.68 -24.78
C GLU A 6 8.34 13.71 -24.36
N THR A 7 7.88 12.69 -23.63
CA THR A 7 6.49 12.63 -23.13
C THR A 7 6.15 13.80 -22.20
N ALA A 8 7.09 14.18 -21.33
CA ALA A 8 6.94 15.31 -20.41
C ALA A 8 7.16 16.68 -21.08
N ARG A 9 7.53 16.72 -22.37
CA ARG A 9 7.84 17.94 -23.13
C ARG A 9 8.91 18.82 -22.45
N ILE A 10 9.93 18.20 -21.88
CA ILE A 10 11.09 18.89 -21.27
C ILE A 10 12.39 18.47 -21.94
N SER A 11 13.44 19.29 -21.80
CA SER A 11 14.76 18.92 -22.33
C SER A 11 15.37 17.75 -21.55
N LYS A 12 16.17 16.90 -22.22
CA LYS A 12 16.95 15.85 -21.55
C LYS A 12 17.84 16.45 -20.45
N ARG A 13 18.46 17.59 -20.72
CA ARG A 13 19.30 18.32 -19.76
C ARG A 13 18.53 18.66 -18.47
N THR A 14 17.27 19.10 -18.60
CA THR A 14 16.39 19.38 -17.45
C THR A 14 16.11 18.12 -16.64
N LEU A 15 15.84 17.00 -17.31
CA LEU A 15 15.54 15.74 -16.63
C LEU A 15 16.78 15.17 -15.91
N TYR A 16 17.94 15.17 -16.57
CA TYR A 16 19.22 14.72 -15.98
C TYR A 16 19.73 15.63 -14.87
N ALA A 17 19.48 16.94 -14.95
CA ALA A 17 19.81 17.87 -13.87
C ALA A 17 19.01 17.59 -12.58
N ARG A 18 17.85 16.93 -12.69
CA ARG A 18 16.97 16.61 -11.57
C ARG A 18 17.11 15.17 -11.09
N TYR A 19 17.45 14.25 -12.00
CA TYR A 19 17.65 12.83 -11.72
C TYR A 19 18.85 12.31 -12.52
N GLU A 20 19.89 11.90 -11.81
CA GLU A 20 21.17 11.47 -12.39
C GLU A 20 21.02 10.32 -13.38
N ASP A 21 20.11 9.38 -13.10
CA ASP A 21 19.81 8.25 -13.97
C ASP A 21 18.33 7.83 -13.92
N LYS A 22 18.00 6.78 -14.68
CA LYS A 22 16.66 6.20 -14.72
C LYS A 22 16.24 5.63 -13.35
N THR A 23 17.18 5.12 -12.57
CA THR A 23 16.95 4.54 -11.26
C THR A 23 16.55 5.61 -10.25
N ALA A 24 17.25 6.74 -10.22
CA ALA A 24 16.95 7.91 -9.40
C ALA A 24 15.57 8.50 -9.75
N LEU A 25 15.25 8.61 -11.04
CA LEU A 25 13.91 9.01 -11.49
C LEU A 25 12.85 8.01 -11.02
N PHE A 26 13.08 6.70 -11.14
CA PHE A 26 12.14 5.69 -10.69
C PHE A 26 11.92 5.72 -9.17
N LYS A 27 12.98 5.89 -8.38
CA LYS A 27 12.92 6.07 -6.91
C LYS A 27 12.07 7.29 -6.54
N ALA A 28 12.21 8.39 -7.27
CA ALA A 28 11.42 9.60 -7.05
C ALA A 28 9.94 9.39 -7.37
N VAL A 29 9.63 8.74 -8.50
CA VAL A 29 8.25 8.38 -8.89
C VAL A 29 7.61 7.45 -7.87
N LEU A 30 8.36 6.43 -7.41
CA LEU A 30 7.90 5.48 -6.39
C LEU A 30 7.59 6.21 -5.08
N SER A 31 8.50 7.07 -4.63
CA SER A 31 8.33 7.84 -3.38
C SER A 31 7.12 8.77 -3.45
N ASP A 32 6.91 9.44 -4.58
CA ASP A 32 5.78 10.34 -4.80
C ASP A 32 4.43 9.61 -4.86
N LEU A 33 4.36 8.46 -5.56
CA LEU A 33 3.15 7.63 -5.59
C LEU A 33 2.75 7.13 -4.20
N ILE A 34 3.75 6.69 -3.44
CA ILE A 34 3.57 6.23 -2.08
C ILE A 34 3.15 7.37 -1.15
N ALA A 35 3.79 8.55 -1.25
CA ALA A 35 3.43 9.70 -0.44
C ALA A 35 1.97 10.14 -0.69
N ARG A 36 1.54 10.20 -1.96
CA ARG A 36 0.15 10.52 -2.32
C ARG A 36 -0.89 9.58 -1.70
N TRP A 37 -0.51 8.33 -1.43
CA TRP A 37 -1.36 7.36 -0.77
C TRP A 37 -1.35 7.43 0.75
N LEU A 38 -0.24 7.83 1.37
CA LEU A 38 -0.19 7.96 2.83
C LEU A 38 -0.99 9.17 3.33
N VAL A 39 -1.12 10.23 2.52
CA VAL A 39 -1.80 11.48 2.89
C VAL A 39 -3.27 11.30 3.33
N PRO A 40 -4.11 10.48 2.67
CA PRO A 40 -5.49 10.29 3.12
C PRO A 40 -5.64 9.31 4.28
N ILE A 41 -4.58 8.55 4.62
CA ILE A 41 -4.66 7.53 5.66
C ILE A 41 -4.76 8.15 7.07
N ASP A 42 -4.22 9.36 7.27
CA ASP A 42 -4.37 10.10 8.52
C ASP A 42 -5.84 10.40 8.86
N ARG A 43 -6.75 10.38 7.87
CA ARG A 43 -8.18 10.57 8.09
C ARG A 43 -8.81 9.43 8.89
N PHE A 44 -8.27 8.21 8.81
CA PHE A 44 -8.73 7.07 9.61
C PHE A 44 -8.31 7.18 11.09
N GLN A 45 -7.46 8.13 11.44
CA GLN A 45 -7.02 8.40 12.80
C GLN A 45 -7.96 9.32 13.59
N CYS A 46 -8.98 9.91 12.94
CA CYS A 46 -9.83 10.96 13.55
C CYS A 46 -11.31 10.60 13.70
N GLY A 47 -11.74 9.39 13.35
CA GLY A 47 -13.14 8.98 13.43
C GLY A 47 -13.60 8.53 14.82
N SER A 48 -14.88 8.75 15.14
CA SER A 48 -15.61 8.20 16.30
C SER A 48 -16.22 6.81 16.04
N ALA A 49 -15.92 6.21 14.88
CA ALA A 49 -16.45 4.91 14.49
C ALA A 49 -15.82 3.75 15.29
N GLY A 50 -16.53 2.63 15.38
CA GLY A 50 -16.02 1.41 16.01
C GLY A 50 -14.83 0.81 15.26
N LEU A 51 -14.12 -0.11 15.92
CA LEU A 51 -12.95 -0.78 15.33
C LEU A 51 -13.30 -1.51 14.02
N THR A 52 -14.47 -2.18 13.99
CA THR A 52 -14.92 -2.96 12.83
C THR A 52 -15.09 -2.06 11.60
N GLU A 53 -15.85 -0.98 11.74
CA GLU A 53 -16.13 -0.03 10.68
C GLU A 53 -14.84 0.64 10.19
N THR A 54 -13.98 1.05 11.14
CA THR A 54 -12.69 1.67 10.82
C THR A 54 -11.79 0.74 9.99
N LEU A 55 -11.67 -0.54 10.37
CA LEU A 55 -10.87 -1.50 9.61
C LEU A 55 -11.48 -1.81 8.24
N LEU A 56 -12.81 -1.84 8.13
CA LEU A 56 -13.48 -2.09 6.86
C LEU A 56 -13.30 -0.93 5.87
N GLU A 57 -13.46 0.30 6.32
CA GLU A 57 -13.20 1.49 5.48
C GLU A 57 -11.73 1.56 5.05
N LEU A 58 -10.82 1.25 5.97
CA LEU A 58 -9.40 1.19 5.68
C LEU A 58 -9.09 0.10 4.65
N ALA A 59 -9.59 -1.13 4.81
CA ALA A 59 -9.39 -2.20 3.83
C ALA A 59 -9.86 -1.79 2.43
N ARG A 60 -11.05 -1.20 2.32
CA ARG A 60 -11.59 -0.71 1.04
C ARG A 60 -10.68 0.35 0.42
N TYR A 61 -10.24 1.31 1.22
CA TYR A 61 -9.36 2.39 0.78
C TYR A 61 -8.01 1.85 0.28
N LEU A 62 -7.33 1.04 1.09
CA LEU A 62 -6.01 0.50 0.75
C LEU A 62 -6.09 -0.40 -0.49
N THR A 63 -7.11 -1.26 -0.60
CA THR A 63 -7.27 -2.14 -1.76
C THR A 63 -7.62 -1.35 -3.03
N THR A 64 -8.49 -0.33 -2.94
CA THR A 64 -8.79 0.53 -4.10
C THR A 64 -7.53 1.21 -4.63
N PHE A 65 -6.68 1.71 -3.75
CA PHE A 65 -5.42 2.33 -4.14
C PHE A 65 -4.42 1.32 -4.71
N ALA A 66 -4.24 0.18 -4.04
CA ALA A 66 -3.31 -0.87 -4.46
C ALA A 66 -3.64 -1.42 -5.86
N LEU A 67 -4.93 -1.44 -6.22
CA LEU A 67 -5.42 -1.95 -7.49
C LEU A 67 -5.53 -0.88 -8.60
N THR A 68 -5.03 0.34 -8.38
CA THR A 68 -4.93 1.32 -9.48
C THR A 68 -3.91 0.84 -10.53
N PRO A 69 -4.09 1.18 -11.82
CA PRO A 69 -3.14 0.81 -12.87
C PRO A 69 -1.70 1.26 -12.58
N GLN A 70 -1.56 2.42 -11.92
CA GLN A 70 -0.26 2.98 -11.53
C GLN A 70 0.41 2.15 -10.43
N SER A 71 -0.30 1.82 -9.35
CA SER A 71 0.23 0.99 -8.26
C SER A 71 0.61 -0.42 -8.74
N ILE A 72 -0.23 -1.04 -9.58
CA ILE A 72 0.04 -2.36 -10.16
C ILE A 72 1.29 -2.30 -11.04
N GLY A 73 1.38 -1.30 -11.92
CA GLY A 73 2.52 -1.13 -12.83
C GLY A 73 3.83 -0.94 -12.08
N VAL A 74 3.83 -0.12 -11.04
CA VAL A 74 5.00 0.09 -10.18
C VAL A 74 5.39 -1.16 -9.41
N THR A 75 4.42 -1.87 -8.84
CA THR A 75 4.67 -3.13 -8.12
C THR A 75 5.31 -4.17 -9.05
N ARG A 76 4.83 -4.31 -10.29
CA ARG A 76 5.45 -5.18 -11.31
C ARG A 76 6.89 -4.80 -11.61
N ILE A 77 7.17 -3.51 -11.78
CA ILE A 77 8.54 -3.05 -12.04
C ILE A 77 9.44 -3.37 -10.85
N ILE A 78 8.99 -3.10 -9.62
CA ILE A 78 9.76 -3.43 -8.41
C ILE A 78 10.07 -4.93 -8.37
N ILE A 79 9.07 -5.79 -8.58
CA ILE A 79 9.25 -7.25 -8.57
C ILE A 79 10.24 -7.69 -9.65
N ALA A 80 10.11 -7.16 -10.88
CA ALA A 80 10.98 -7.51 -11.99
C ALA A 80 12.43 -7.05 -11.80
N GLU A 81 12.64 -5.97 -11.06
CA GLU A 81 13.93 -5.31 -10.93
C GLU A 81 14.64 -5.62 -9.60
N ALA A 82 13.93 -6.13 -8.59
CA ALA A 82 14.47 -6.33 -7.24
C ALA A 82 15.67 -7.28 -7.18
N GLU A 83 15.80 -8.24 -8.09
CA GLU A 83 16.98 -9.12 -8.14
C GLU A 83 18.23 -8.37 -8.63
N ARG A 84 18.07 -7.48 -9.61
CA ARG A 84 19.18 -6.69 -10.18
C ARG A 84 19.47 -5.42 -9.38
N GLN A 85 18.44 -4.83 -8.79
CA GLN A 85 18.47 -3.58 -8.02
C GLN A 85 17.71 -3.77 -6.70
N PRO A 86 18.33 -4.44 -5.70
CA PRO A 86 17.68 -4.77 -4.42
C PRO A 86 17.13 -3.56 -3.66
N GLU A 87 17.66 -2.37 -3.93
CA GLU A 87 17.20 -1.16 -3.29
C GLU A 87 15.76 -0.78 -3.66
N PHE A 88 15.21 -1.26 -4.78
CA PHE A 88 13.81 -1.05 -5.11
C PHE A 88 12.88 -1.80 -4.18
N GLY A 89 13.19 -3.07 -3.86
CA GLY A 89 12.46 -3.84 -2.87
C GLY A 89 12.52 -3.18 -1.49
N ARG A 90 13.72 -2.72 -1.10
CA ARG A 90 13.91 -1.97 0.15
C ARG A 90 13.09 -0.68 0.18
N LEU A 91 13.09 0.09 -0.91
CA LEU A 91 12.32 1.33 -1.00
C LEU A 91 10.82 1.04 -0.85
N ALA A 92 10.29 0.04 -1.56
CA ALA A 92 8.89 -0.36 -1.46
C ALA A 92 8.49 -0.78 -0.02
N LEU A 93 9.38 -1.48 0.68
CA LEU A 93 9.18 -1.84 2.09
C LEU A 93 9.16 -0.61 3.00
N GLU A 94 10.16 0.28 2.90
CA GLU A 94 10.35 1.42 3.79
C GLU A 94 9.32 2.53 3.58
N THR A 95 9.00 2.84 2.32
CA THR A 95 8.09 3.94 2.01
C THR A 95 6.66 3.44 1.84
N GLY A 96 6.42 2.22 1.34
CA GLY A 96 5.06 1.72 1.12
C GLY A 96 4.53 0.94 2.31
N ARG A 97 5.10 -0.24 2.54
CA ARG A 97 4.54 -1.23 3.47
C ARG A 97 4.65 -0.80 4.94
N LYS A 98 5.83 -0.38 5.41
CA LYS A 98 6.03 0.00 6.83
C LYS A 98 5.14 1.15 7.28
N PRO A 99 4.95 2.24 6.52
CA PRO A 99 4.05 3.31 6.93
C PRO A 99 2.59 2.86 7.02
N ALA A 100 2.11 2.03 6.08
CA ALA A 100 0.77 1.46 6.15
C ALA A 100 0.57 0.59 7.41
N VAL A 101 1.56 -0.26 7.74
CA VAL A 101 1.58 -1.05 8.98
C VAL A 101 1.50 -0.14 10.20
N ARG A 102 2.28 0.95 10.24
CA ARG A 102 2.26 1.89 11.38
C ARG A 102 0.90 2.53 11.60
N VAL A 103 0.18 2.89 10.53
CA VAL A 103 -1.17 3.46 10.68
C VAL A 103 -2.14 2.41 11.21
N ILE A 104 -2.17 1.21 10.62
CA ILE A 104 -3.06 0.14 11.10
C ILE A 104 -2.74 -0.16 12.58
N ALA A 105 -1.46 -0.28 12.94
CA ALA A 105 -1.05 -0.49 14.32
C ALA A 105 -1.47 0.67 15.25
N SER A 106 -1.48 1.91 14.77
CA SER A 106 -2.00 3.07 15.50
C SER A 106 -3.51 2.97 15.74
N ILE A 107 -4.28 2.55 14.73
CA ILE A 107 -5.71 2.28 14.86
C ILE A 107 -5.94 1.19 15.90
N LEU A 108 -5.26 0.04 15.78
CA LEU A 108 -5.37 -1.05 16.75
C LEU A 108 -5.00 -0.62 18.18
N ARG A 109 -4.01 0.28 18.33
CA ARG A 109 -3.59 0.80 19.63
C ARG A 109 -4.69 1.63 20.31
N ARG A 110 -5.47 2.39 19.56
CA ARG A 110 -6.61 3.17 20.11
C ARG A 110 -7.72 2.26 20.62
N HIS A 111 -7.90 1.10 20.01
CA HIS A 111 -8.88 0.08 20.41
C HIS A 111 -8.25 -1.02 21.27
N ARG A 112 -7.14 -0.75 21.97
CA ARG A 112 -6.38 -1.78 22.69
C ARG A 112 -7.23 -2.54 23.71
N GLU A 113 -8.18 -1.87 24.36
CA GLU A 113 -9.07 -2.49 25.35
C GLU A 113 -10.02 -3.55 24.75
N GLU A 114 -10.33 -3.44 23.45
CA GLU A 114 -11.13 -4.43 22.71
C GLU A 114 -10.32 -5.64 22.26
N LEU A 115 -8.98 -5.57 22.33
CA LEU A 115 -8.06 -6.54 21.76
C LEU A 115 -7.40 -7.39 22.84
N ARG A 116 -7.16 -8.66 22.50
CA ARG A 116 -6.34 -9.54 23.34
C ARG A 116 -4.87 -9.05 23.40
N PRO A 117 -4.04 -9.54 24.33
CA PRO A 117 -2.62 -9.24 24.33
C PRO A 117 -1.93 -9.78 23.07
N LEU A 118 -1.53 -8.89 22.16
CA LEU A 118 -0.83 -9.22 20.91
C LEU A 118 0.12 -8.10 20.47
N ASP A 119 1.08 -8.43 19.60
CA ASP A 119 1.95 -7.46 18.92
C ASP A 119 1.16 -6.75 17.80
N LEU A 120 0.91 -5.45 18.01
CA LEU A 120 0.08 -4.65 17.12
C LEU A 120 0.70 -4.43 15.74
N ASN A 121 2.03 -4.43 15.62
CA ASN A 121 2.69 -4.30 14.30
C ASN A 121 2.52 -5.58 13.51
N ARG A 122 2.72 -6.74 14.16
CA ARG A 122 2.48 -8.04 13.51
C ARG A 122 1.03 -8.22 13.11
N ALA A 123 0.09 -7.80 13.96
CA ALA A 123 -1.33 -7.87 13.63
C ALA A 123 -1.70 -6.95 12.47
N ALA A 124 -1.13 -5.75 12.42
CA ALA A 124 -1.29 -4.85 11.28
C ALA A 124 -0.77 -5.45 9.96
N GLU A 125 0.40 -6.12 9.99
CA GLU A 125 0.92 -6.84 8.82
C GLU A 125 -0.01 -7.99 8.39
N GLN A 126 -0.50 -8.79 9.35
CA GLN A 126 -1.43 -9.89 9.08
C GLN A 126 -2.73 -9.37 8.46
N PHE A 127 -3.26 -8.26 8.96
CA PHE A 127 -4.45 -7.62 8.41
C PHE A 127 -4.24 -7.22 6.94
N MET A 128 -3.10 -6.61 6.59
CA MET A 128 -2.80 -6.27 5.20
C MET A 128 -2.71 -7.51 4.29
N ASN A 129 -2.08 -8.57 4.77
CA ASN A 129 -1.98 -9.82 4.01
C ASN A 129 -3.38 -10.38 3.69
N LEU A 130 -4.30 -10.34 4.66
CA LEU A 130 -5.66 -10.83 4.51
C LEU A 130 -6.51 -9.95 3.59
N ALA A 131 -6.41 -8.63 3.72
CA ALA A 131 -7.32 -7.70 3.07
C ALA A 131 -6.87 -7.25 1.67
N ILE A 132 -5.55 -7.27 1.39
CA ILE A 132 -4.96 -6.53 0.26
C ILE A 132 -4.11 -7.45 -0.64
N ASP A 133 -3.15 -8.15 -0.05
CA ASP A 133 -2.03 -8.73 -0.80
C ASP A 133 -2.47 -9.77 -1.85
N GLY A 134 -3.49 -10.57 -1.56
CA GLY A 134 -4.04 -11.55 -2.52
C GLY A 134 -4.60 -10.90 -3.79
N HIS A 135 -5.33 -9.78 -3.66
CA HIS A 135 -5.84 -9.05 -4.82
C HIS A 135 -4.73 -8.36 -5.61
N LEU A 136 -3.75 -7.77 -4.91
CA LEU A 136 -2.61 -7.13 -5.55
C LEU A 136 -1.78 -8.15 -6.35
N GLN A 137 -1.56 -9.35 -5.81
CA GLN A 137 -0.87 -10.44 -6.49
C GLN A 137 -1.60 -10.84 -7.77
N LEU A 138 -2.91 -11.11 -7.70
CA LEU A 138 -3.72 -11.44 -8.88
C LEU A 138 -3.68 -10.32 -9.93
N ALA A 139 -3.78 -9.06 -9.51
CA ALA A 139 -3.71 -7.92 -10.40
C ALA A 139 -2.33 -7.79 -11.08
N CYS A 140 -1.24 -8.08 -10.36
CA CYS A 140 0.10 -8.17 -10.94
C CYS A 140 0.22 -9.29 -11.97
N LEU A 141 -0.55 -10.38 -11.85
CA LEU A 141 -0.68 -11.43 -12.86
C LEU A 141 -1.64 -11.08 -14.01
N GLY A 142 -2.29 -9.92 -13.96
CA GLY A 142 -3.26 -9.47 -14.97
C GLY A 142 -4.69 -9.93 -14.69
N VAL A 143 -4.93 -10.62 -13.58
CA VAL A 143 -6.26 -11.07 -13.16
C VAL A 143 -6.93 -9.97 -12.36
N ARG A 144 -8.03 -9.43 -12.89
CA ARG A 144 -8.79 -8.35 -12.24
C ARG A 144 -9.86 -8.93 -11.32
N SER A 145 -9.86 -8.46 -10.08
CA SER A 145 -10.97 -8.73 -9.15
C SER A 145 -12.10 -7.73 -9.39
N SER A 146 -13.34 -8.22 -9.39
CA SER A 146 -14.52 -7.36 -9.46
C SER A 146 -14.69 -6.58 -8.16
N ARG A 147 -15.44 -5.48 -8.22
CA ARG A 147 -15.78 -4.69 -7.03
C ARG A 147 -16.47 -5.54 -5.95
N GLN A 148 -17.31 -6.50 -6.36
CA GLN A 148 -17.99 -7.40 -5.44
C GLN A 148 -17.02 -8.38 -4.76
N GLN A 149 -16.01 -8.89 -5.49
CA GLN A 149 -14.99 -9.77 -4.92
C GLN A 149 -14.14 -9.01 -3.89
N ILE A 150 -13.71 -7.79 -4.22
CA ILE A 150 -12.95 -6.92 -3.31
C ILE A 150 -13.74 -6.63 -2.03
N GLU A 151 -15.02 -6.29 -2.17
CA GLU A 151 -15.88 -5.99 -1.00
C GLU A 151 -16.09 -7.23 -0.11
N ARG A 152 -16.37 -8.39 -0.70
CA ARG A 152 -16.50 -9.65 0.05
C ARG A 152 -15.21 -10.01 0.78
N GLN A 153 -14.05 -9.84 0.13
CA GLN A 153 -12.77 -10.10 0.76
C GLN A 153 -12.49 -9.14 1.92
N ALA A 154 -12.79 -7.85 1.77
CA ALA A 154 -12.61 -6.88 2.84
C ALA A 154 -13.46 -7.25 4.07
N GLN A 155 -14.73 -7.60 3.87
CA GLN A 155 -15.61 -8.05 4.96
C GLN A 155 -15.10 -9.33 5.62
N ALA A 156 -14.71 -10.34 4.84
CA ALA A 156 -14.19 -11.61 5.35
C ALA A 156 -12.87 -11.43 6.11
N ALA A 157 -11.96 -10.61 5.57
CA ALA A 157 -10.67 -10.30 6.20
C ALA A 157 -10.86 -9.60 7.55
N VAL A 158 -11.75 -8.60 7.64
CA VAL A 158 -12.07 -7.92 8.90
C VAL A 158 -12.71 -8.87 9.90
N ALA A 159 -13.68 -9.68 9.47
CA ALA A 159 -14.34 -10.65 10.34
C ALA A 159 -13.34 -11.67 10.91
N LEU A 160 -12.50 -12.27 10.04
CA LEU A 160 -11.50 -13.25 10.45
C LEU A 160 -10.43 -12.63 11.36
N PHE A 161 -9.96 -11.44 11.02
CA PHE A 161 -8.97 -10.72 11.82
C PHE A 161 -9.51 -10.42 13.22
N LEU A 162 -10.73 -9.88 13.32
CA LEU A 162 -11.34 -9.54 14.62
C LEU A 162 -11.70 -10.78 15.44
N ALA A 163 -12.15 -11.87 14.81
CA ALA A 163 -12.36 -13.14 15.50
C ALA A 163 -11.06 -13.67 16.13
N GLY A 164 -9.91 -13.43 15.50
CA GLY A 164 -8.60 -13.85 16.00
C GLY A 164 -7.91 -12.87 16.94
N THR A 165 -8.41 -11.63 17.10
CA THR A 165 -7.69 -10.57 17.82
C THR A 165 -8.51 -9.86 18.90
N ARG A 166 -9.85 -9.92 18.85
CA ARG A 166 -10.70 -9.40 19.92
C ARG A 166 -10.56 -10.23 21.20
N ARG A 167 -10.81 -9.58 22.32
CA ARG A 167 -10.85 -10.19 23.65
C ARG A 167 -12.14 -10.97 23.88
#